data_AF-A0AAW1BDH5-F1
#
_entry.id   AF-A0AAW1BDH5-F1
#
_cell.length_a   1.000
_cell.length_b   1.000
_cell.length_c   1.000
_cell.angle_alpha   90.00
_cell.angle_beta   90.00
_cell.angle_gamma   90.00
#
_symmetry.space_group_name_H-M   'P 1'
#
loop_
_entity.id
_entity.type
_entity.pdbx_description
1 polymer ?
#
loop_
_entity_poly.entity_id
_entity_poly.type
_entity_poly.pdbx_seq_one_letter_code
_entity_poly.pdbx_strand_id
1 'polypeptide(L)' 'MIFSEVGWWKDKRLKMKYYVWPRSELYPNCEEREDDHLSIVTLEEAPFVIVENVDPLSGTCMRNTVPCQKRIVSE' A
#
# COMPACT_ATOMS: atom_id res chain seq x y z
N MET A 1 -25.54 -9.74 9.56
CA MET A 1 -24.19 -9.20 9.75
C MET A 1 -23.28 -9.99 8.82
N ILE A 2 -22.81 -9.37 7.74
CA ILE A 2 -21.92 -10.00 6.76
C ILE A 2 -20.50 -9.59 7.15
N PHE A 3 -19.65 -10.56 7.45
CA PHE A 3 -18.22 -10.30 7.67
C PHE A 3 -17.49 -10.44 6.35
N SER A 4 -16.62 -9.49 6.03
CA SER A 4 -15.71 -9.57 4.88
C SER A 4 -14.27 -9.74 5.37
N GLU A 5 -13.52 -10.61 4.71
CA GLU A 5 -12.10 -10.77 4.98
C GLU A 5 -11.32 -9.58 4.40
N VAL A 6 -10.54 -8.90 5.24
CA VAL A 6 -9.78 -7.68 4.89
C VAL A 6 -8.26 -7.91 4.84
N GLY A 7 -7.83 -9.09 5.26
CA GLY A 7 -6.43 -9.49 5.32
C GLY A 7 -6.21 -10.66 6.28
N TRP A 8 -4.98 -11.14 6.34
CA TRP A 8 -4.55 -12.19 7.27
C TRP A 8 -3.27 -11.79 8.00
N TRP A 9 -3.16 -12.25 9.24
CA TRP A 9 -1.98 -12.10 10.08
C TRP A 9 -1.47 -13.48 10.47
N LYS A 10 -0.23 -13.80 10.12
CA LYS A 10 0.41 -15.07 10.48
C LYS A 10 1.92 -14.87 10.61
N ASP A 11 2.55 -15.52 11.58
CA ASP A 11 4.01 -15.52 11.76
C ASP A 11 4.63 -14.09 11.76
N LYS A 12 3.95 -13.15 12.44
CA LYS A 12 4.30 -11.72 12.49
C LYS A 12 4.27 -10.99 11.14
N ARG A 13 3.55 -11.53 10.15
CA ARG A 13 3.35 -10.93 8.83
C ARG A 13 1.89 -10.57 8.63
N LEU A 14 1.63 -9.29 8.34
CA LEU A 14 0.33 -8.78 7.91
C LEU A 14 0.27 -8.78 6.39
N LYS A 15 -0.74 -9.41 5.80
CA LYS A 15 -1.09 -9.19 4.39
C LYS A 15 -2.51 -8.68 4.32
N MET A 16 -2.66 -7.44 3.86
CA MET A 16 -3.96 -6.80 3.69
C MET A 16 -4.46 -7.01 2.26
N LYS A 17 -5.78 -7.12 2.09
CA LYS A 17 -6.43 -7.14 0.79
C LYS A 17 -6.39 -5.76 0.11
N TYR A 18 -6.43 -4.71 0.92
CA TYR A 18 -6.42 -3.31 0.49
C TYR A 18 -5.19 -2.61 1.03
N TYR A 19 -4.55 -1.76 0.21
CA TYR A 19 -3.35 -1.02 0.61
C TYR A 19 -3.63 0.02 1.71
N VAL A 20 -4.88 0.45 1.87
CA VAL A 20 -5.32 1.41 2.89
C VAL A 20 -6.51 0.84 3.67
N TRP A 21 -6.39 0.81 5.00
CA TRP A 21 -7.42 0.35 5.94
C TRP A 21 -7.22 1.05 7.30
N PRO A 22 -8.28 1.38 8.06
CA PRO A 22 -9.71 1.14 7.80
C PRO A 22 -10.26 2.03 6.67
N ARG A 23 -11.11 1.45 5.81
CA ARG A 23 -11.80 2.19 4.73
C ARG A 23 -12.89 3.13 5.24
N SER A 24 -13.47 2.86 6.42
CA SER A 24 -14.75 3.45 6.84
C SER A 24 -14.64 4.65 7.79
N GLU A 25 -13.44 5.09 8.18
CA GLU A 25 -13.33 6.23 9.11
C GLU A 25 -13.65 7.58 8.47
N LEU A 26 -13.84 7.66 7.15
CA LEU A 26 -14.16 8.93 6.49
C LEU A 26 -15.66 9.17 6.29
N TYR A 27 -16.48 8.19 5.92
CA TYR A 27 -17.93 8.42 5.74
C TYR A 27 -18.77 7.13 5.90
N PRO A 28 -19.75 7.07 6.83
CA PRO A 28 -20.60 5.90 7.06
C PRO A 28 -21.63 5.60 5.96
N ASN A 29 -21.66 6.36 4.86
CA ASN A 29 -22.58 6.20 3.72
C ASN A 29 -21.89 6.03 2.36
N CYS A 30 -20.59 5.71 2.32
CA CYS A 30 -19.88 5.45 1.06
C CYS A 30 -19.96 3.98 0.66
N GLU A 31 -21.16 3.47 0.33
CA GLU A 31 -21.32 2.12 -0.23
C GLU A 31 -20.83 2.00 -1.69
N GLU A 32 -20.42 3.10 -2.34
CA GLU A 32 -20.15 3.12 -3.79
C GLU A 32 -18.79 3.73 -4.19
N ARG A 33 -17.87 4.00 -3.27
CA ARG A 33 -16.57 4.65 -3.59
C ARG A 33 -15.36 3.74 -3.42
N GLU A 34 -15.56 2.42 -3.47
CA GLU A 34 -14.53 1.45 -3.06
C GLU A 34 -13.32 1.36 -4.00
N ASP A 35 -13.36 1.91 -5.22
CA ASP A 35 -12.38 1.57 -6.27
C ASP A 35 -11.84 2.73 -7.13
N ASP A 36 -11.99 4.00 -6.72
CA ASP A 36 -11.40 5.14 -7.47
C ASP A 36 -9.89 5.33 -7.21
N HIS A 37 -9.14 4.23 -7.03
CA HIS A 37 -7.69 4.29 -6.86
C HIS A 37 -6.98 4.33 -8.21
N LEU A 38 -6.20 5.38 -8.45
CA LEU A 38 -5.36 5.49 -9.63
C LEU A 38 -4.03 4.77 -9.39
N SER A 39 -3.65 3.90 -10.33
CA SER A 39 -2.30 3.32 -10.36
C SER A 39 -1.35 4.29 -11.05
N ILE A 40 -0.33 4.75 -10.32
CA ILE A 40 0.66 5.71 -10.81
C ILE A 40 1.97 4.95 -11.06
N VAL A 41 2.62 5.24 -12.19
CA VAL A 41 3.96 4.74 -12.51
C VAL A 41 4.91 5.91 -12.73
N THR A 42 6.12 5.80 -12.21
CA THR A 42 7.18 6.81 -12.32
C THR A 42 8.52 6.14 -12.59
N LEU A 43 9.48 6.93 -13.08
CA LEU A 43 10.88 6.53 -13.22
C LEU A 43 11.69 7.05 -12.03
N GLU A 44 12.75 6.33 -11.66
CA GLU A 44 13.70 6.74 -10.64
C GLU A 44 14.63 7.82 -11.22
N GLU A 45 14.34 9.09 -10.93
CA GLU A 45 15.02 10.26 -11.51
C GLU A 45 15.28 11.34 -10.45
N ALA A 46 16.52 11.44 -9.96
CA ALA A 46 16.91 12.52 -9.07
C ALA A 46 16.98 13.87 -9.83
N PRO A 47 16.46 14.98 -9.27
CA PRO A 47 16.02 15.19 -7.88
C PRO A 47 14.52 14.97 -7.62
N PHE A 48 13.76 14.49 -8.61
CA PHE A 48 12.29 14.49 -8.58
C PHE A 48 11.70 13.23 -7.93
N VAL A 49 12.25 12.05 -8.27
CA VAL A 49 11.79 10.76 -7.78
C VAL A 49 12.98 10.00 -7.23
N ILE A 50 13.07 9.91 -5.91
CA ILE A 50 14.15 9.26 -5.18
C ILE A 50 13.58 7.95 -4.60
N VAL A 51 14.18 6.82 -4.98
CA VAL A 51 13.78 5.49 -4.50
C VAL A 51 14.80 5.01 -3.48
N GLU A 52 14.32 4.68 -2.29
CA GLU A 52 15.15 4.17 -1.19
C GLU A 52 14.68 2.77 -0.79
N ASN A 53 15.60 1.96 -0.28
CA ASN A 53 15.26 0.65 0.27
C ASN A 53 14.55 0.80 1.61
N VAL A 54 13.59 -0.10 1.88
CA VAL A 54 12.92 -0.14 3.19
C VAL A 54 13.90 -0.56 4.28
N ASP A 55 13.71 -0.03 5.48
CA ASP A 55 14.47 -0.45 6.64
C ASP A 55 14.18 -1.93 6.96
N PRO A 56 15.21 -2.80 7.05
CA PRO A 56 15.01 -4.25 7.19
C PRO A 56 14.44 -4.67 8.54
N LEU A 57 14.51 -3.82 9.58
CA LEU A 57 13.95 -4.11 10.90
C LEU A 57 12.44 -3.85 10.94
N SER A 58 12.00 -2.74 10.37
CA SER A 58 10.58 -2.36 10.29
C SER A 58 9.85 -3.06 9.15
N GLY A 59 10.53 -3.31 8.02
CA GLY A 59 9.92 -3.91 6.83
C GLY A 59 8.87 -3.01 6.18
N THR A 60 8.84 -1.72 6.51
CA THR A 60 7.88 -0.73 6.02
C THR A 60 8.59 0.57 5.64
N CYS A 61 7.95 1.36 4.78
CA CYS A 61 8.43 2.69 4.41
C CYS A 61 8.52 3.62 5.62
N MET A 62 9.50 4.53 5.62
CA MET A 62 9.61 5.60 6.61
C MET A 62 8.50 6.63 6.41
N ARG A 63 8.20 7.42 7.46
CA ARG A 63 7.03 8.32 7.53
C ARG A 63 6.88 9.31 6.36
N ASN A 64 7.96 9.67 5.66
CA ASN A 64 7.96 10.61 4.54
C ASN A 64 8.12 9.95 3.16
N THR A 65 8.05 8.62 3.10
CA THR A 65 8.23 7.85 1.86
C THR A 65 6.95 7.09 1.53
N VAL A 66 6.66 6.97 0.23
CA VAL A 66 5.50 6.21 -0.25
C VAL A 66 5.93 4.80 -0.64
N PRO A 67 5.18 3.75 -0.26
CA PRO A 67 5.43 2.39 -0.75
C PRO A 67 5.28 2.33 -2.27
N CYS A 68 6.32 1.80 -2.94
CA CYS A 68 6.31 1.57 -4.38
C CYS A 68 6.81 0.15 -4.70
N GLN A 69 6.41 -0.38 -5.85
CA GLN A 69 6.86 -1.69 -6.31
C GLN A 69 7.76 -1.51 -7.54
N LYS A 70 9.04 -1.89 -7.41
CA LYS A 70 9.97 -1.93 -8.54
C LYS A 70 9.78 -3.23 -9.32
N ARG A 71 9.37 -3.12 -10.60
CA ARG A 71 9.35 -4.27 -11.50
C ARG A 71 10.77 -4.54 -11.98
N ILE A 72 11.33 -5.66 -11.57
CA ILE A 72 12.62 -6.14 -12.06
C ILE A 72 12.31 -7.10 -13.21
N VAL A 73 12.55 -6.66 -14.45
CA VAL A 73 12.51 -7.56 -15.61
C VAL A 73 13.87 -8.21 -15.70
N SER A 74 13.95 -9.49 -15.33
CA SER A 74 15.13 -10.32 -15.63
C SER A 74 15.11 -10.64 -17.12
N GLU A 75 16.19 -10.29 -17.83
CA GLU A 75 16.47 -10.75 -19.20
C GLU A 75 16.95 -12.21 -19.20
#